data_AF-A0ABD3MF64-F1
#
_entry.id   AF-A0ABD3MF64-F1
#
_cell.length_a   1.000
_cell.length_b   1.000
_cell.length_c   1.000
_cell.angle_alpha   90.00
_cell.angle_beta   90.00
_cell.angle_gamma   90.00
#
_symmetry.space_group_name_H-M   'P 1'
#
loop_
_entity.id
_entity.type
_entity.pdbx_description
1 polymer ?
#
loop_
_entity_poly.entity_id
_entity_poly.type
_entity_poly.pdbx_seq_one_letter_code
_entity_poly.pdbx_strand_id
1 'polypeptide(L)'
;MRRKIFYSYLYIYTHSKIIHTIIPNGANGTPSSNIDDVPDTPDDPIGNTAPPFDVSSSANVDQVTNDDIQNKLLPTTDSNRITERLDRELALSKTHRLQLQSHWRQVLVREKFQELHNEIPQLIQCHDENVARKEEVIDSLLKEIRCLQELYRDATIAKMNRIEGLVAIHNGQVMKLEGDFRDRVSSFQSQFRKDIDMINSQYGKEKDATRRCVQAQAEVDARQINALQQKYYHELEEIKNRNNDVINGMRFIMDSKLEELEEQFVRSHGEFAQNTDGTRIAYGQLNSKNDAIRKEISDKMRHANKLQREIQRFQLIAKQEEAQISERHHELLARKTRAIAKWNSMQERMTMFREEQQTKLLDLIRRANERKEALIHQCELAERVEKIALACQKLESSREKFASLLREAACPMDKLLSSEDDGGESTAENDKNSDQRALIVGCMGRLGDTTHNFWNKYNMAKLDILILERDVRRLKIREEELRTKLNMYRDGITVNDDVMKDRNPLFVINGKMNAMLPKKKTEKSRRLK
;
A
#
# COMPACT_ATOMS: atom_id res chain seq x y z
N MET A 1 -0.11 -47.39 -34.62
CA MET A 1 -0.23 -45.93 -34.39
C MET A 1 -0.10 -45.50 -32.91
N ARG A 2 0.65 -46.20 -32.05
CA ARG A 2 0.86 -45.81 -30.64
C ARG A 2 2.29 -45.41 -30.28
N ARG A 3 3.21 -45.35 -31.25
CA ARG A 3 4.61 -44.95 -31.05
C ARG A 3 4.94 -43.49 -31.43
N LYS A 4 4.02 -42.76 -32.06
CA LYS A 4 4.24 -41.33 -32.41
C LYS A 4 3.83 -40.33 -31.32
N ILE A 5 3.07 -40.75 -30.30
CA ILE A 5 2.58 -39.83 -29.25
C ILE A 5 3.60 -39.69 -28.11
N PHE A 6 4.37 -40.74 -27.82
CA PHE A 6 5.39 -40.72 -26.75
C PHE A 6 6.61 -39.82 -27.06
N TYR A 7 6.94 -39.63 -28.34
CA TYR A 7 8.06 -38.74 -28.73
C TYR A 7 7.71 -37.25 -28.71
N SER A 8 6.42 -36.87 -28.69
CA SER A 8 6.03 -35.45 -28.60
C SER A 8 6.04 -34.91 -27.16
N TYR A 9 5.78 -35.78 -26.18
CA TYR A 9 5.73 -35.37 -24.77
C TYR A 9 7.13 -35.23 -24.12
N LEU A 10 8.12 -35.97 -24.62
CA LEU A 10 9.49 -35.87 -24.11
C LEU A 10 10.24 -34.63 -24.64
N TYR A 11 9.80 -34.07 -25.78
CA TYR A 11 10.44 -32.91 -26.41
C TYR A 11 10.01 -31.57 -25.81
N ILE A 12 8.81 -31.50 -25.20
CA ILE A 12 8.28 -30.28 -24.57
C ILE A 12 8.82 -30.11 -23.13
N TYR A 13 9.16 -31.21 -22.44
CA TYR A 13 9.67 -31.14 -21.06
C TYR A 13 11.16 -30.80 -20.97
N THR A 14 11.92 -31.01 -22.04
CA THR A 14 13.37 -30.74 -22.09
C THR A 14 13.74 -29.31 -22.50
N HIS A 15 12.78 -28.44 -22.82
CA HIS A 15 13.06 -27.06 -23.27
C HIS A 15 12.65 -25.95 -22.31
N SER A 16 12.06 -26.25 -21.15
CA SER A 16 11.69 -25.21 -20.16
C SER A 16 12.69 -25.04 -19.00
N LYS A 17 13.83 -25.74 -19.02
CA LYS A 17 14.81 -25.74 -17.91
C LYS A 17 16.21 -25.22 -18.28
N ILE A 18 16.32 -24.56 -19.42
CA ILE A 18 17.57 -23.95 -19.90
C ILE A 18 17.19 -22.57 -20.42
N ILE A 19 17.36 -21.53 -19.59
CA ILE A 19 17.56 -20.10 -19.86
C ILE A 19 17.18 -19.34 -18.57
N HIS A 20 18.15 -19.22 -17.66
CA HIS A 20 18.48 -18.06 -16.80
C HIS A 20 19.26 -18.52 -15.56
N THR A 21 20.52 -18.86 -15.78
CA THR A 21 21.60 -18.82 -14.79
C THR A 21 22.90 -18.52 -15.53
N ILE A 22 23.19 -17.23 -15.72
CA ILE A 22 24.53 -16.73 -16.03
C ILE A 22 24.73 -15.41 -15.26
N ILE A 23 25.38 -15.55 -14.11
CA ILE A 23 26.41 -14.64 -13.56
C ILE A 23 27.69 -15.47 -13.76
N PRO A 24 28.85 -14.98 -14.27
CA PRO A 24 29.64 -14.00 -13.49
C PRO A 24 30.69 -13.12 -14.24
N ASN A 25 31.32 -12.24 -13.44
CA ASN A 25 32.70 -11.74 -13.50
C ASN A 25 33.08 -10.51 -14.36
N GLY A 26 33.34 -9.41 -13.65
CA GLY A 26 34.67 -8.77 -13.54
C GLY A 26 34.79 -8.23 -12.10
N ALA A 27 35.79 -8.51 -11.24
CA ALA A 27 37.25 -8.61 -11.36
C ALA A 27 37.86 -7.39 -12.04
N ASN A 28 38.84 -6.64 -11.51
CA ASN A 28 39.64 -6.64 -10.28
C ASN A 28 40.29 -5.25 -10.21
N GLY A 29 40.66 -4.77 -9.02
CA GLY A 29 41.49 -3.57 -8.91
C GLY A 29 41.61 -2.99 -7.51
N THR A 30 42.17 -3.76 -6.59
CA THR A 30 42.89 -3.21 -5.43
C THR A 30 44.14 -2.45 -5.92
N PRO A 31 44.60 -1.43 -5.18
CA PRO A 31 45.72 -1.69 -4.29
C PRO A 31 45.57 -1.05 -2.90
N SER A 32 46.14 -1.77 -1.93
CA SER A 32 46.50 -1.29 -0.60
C SER A 32 47.64 -0.27 -0.68
N SER A 33 47.63 0.75 0.17
CA SER A 33 48.55 0.84 1.32
C SER A 33 48.46 2.20 1.99
N ASN A 34 48.30 2.18 3.31
CA ASN A 34 48.86 3.07 4.35
C ASN A 34 49.40 4.45 3.92
N ILE A 35 48.99 5.49 4.65
CA ILE A 35 49.84 6.32 5.53
C ILE A 35 48.99 7.51 6.01
N ASP A 36 48.93 7.64 7.33
CA ASP A 36 48.98 8.83 8.20
C ASP A 36 48.32 10.17 7.82
N ASP A 37 48.09 10.93 8.90
CA ASP A 37 47.84 12.36 8.98
C ASP A 37 46.37 12.82 8.82
N VAL A 38 45.67 12.99 9.95
CA VAL A 38 45.61 14.21 10.77
C VAL A 38 44.81 15.31 10.06
N PRO A 39 43.73 15.83 10.68
CA PRO A 39 42.94 16.90 10.11
C PRO A 39 43.61 18.24 10.43
N ASP A 40 44.31 18.78 9.44
CA ASP A 40 44.72 20.20 9.37
C ASP A 40 44.14 20.76 8.06
N THR A 41 43.55 21.94 7.99
CA THR A 41 43.81 23.10 8.85
C THR A 41 42.57 24.01 8.93
N PRO A 42 42.34 24.63 10.09
CA PRO A 42 41.72 25.95 10.22
C PRO A 42 42.67 27.04 9.69
N ASP A 43 42.28 28.30 9.83
CA ASP A 43 42.99 29.55 9.47
C ASP A 43 42.54 30.14 8.12
N ASP A 44 42.14 31.42 8.03
CA ASP A 44 42.78 32.58 8.66
C ASP A 44 41.92 33.37 9.66
N PRO A 45 42.44 33.52 10.89
CA PRO A 45 42.51 34.78 11.61
C PRO A 45 43.83 35.51 11.31
N ILE A 46 43.78 36.83 11.22
CA ILE A 46 44.95 37.73 11.29
C ILE A 46 44.64 38.58 12.54
N GLY A 47 45.28 38.50 13.70
CA GLY A 47 46.66 38.13 14.05
C GLY A 47 47.61 39.28 13.67
N ASN A 48 48.28 40.01 14.54
CA ASN A 48 48.42 40.01 15.98
C ASN A 48 49.30 41.24 16.34
N THR A 49 49.31 41.63 17.63
CA THR A 49 50.44 42.27 18.37
C THR A 49 51.02 43.63 17.89
N ALA A 50 50.81 44.76 18.58
CA ALA A 50 51.38 45.21 19.87
C ALA A 50 52.78 45.91 19.73
N PRO A 51 53.27 46.68 20.74
CA PRO A 51 53.74 48.07 20.69
C PRO A 51 55.31 48.12 20.72
N PRO A 52 56.11 49.15 21.11
CA PRO A 52 55.85 50.40 21.87
C PRO A 52 56.74 51.66 21.53
N PHE A 53 56.56 52.72 22.33
CA PHE A 53 57.53 53.76 22.78
C PHE A 53 58.34 54.65 21.79
N ASP A 54 58.14 55.97 21.97
CA ASP A 54 59.13 57.06 22.14
C ASP A 54 59.99 57.70 21.02
N VAL A 55 60.13 59.03 21.19
CA VAL A 55 61.30 59.91 20.94
C VAL A 55 61.57 60.46 19.52
N SER A 56 61.34 61.79 19.42
CA SER A 56 62.20 62.85 18.85
C SER A 56 62.78 62.77 17.42
N SER A 57 62.38 63.74 16.58
CA SER A 57 63.27 64.73 15.91
C SER A 57 62.43 65.59 14.96
N SER A 58 62.42 66.92 15.08
CA SER A 58 63.52 67.84 14.73
C SER A 58 63.90 67.79 13.25
N ALA A 59 63.40 68.75 12.48
CA ALA A 59 64.13 69.58 11.52
C ALA A 59 63.09 70.56 10.92
N ASN A 60 63.02 71.83 11.31
CA ASN A 60 64.00 72.91 11.03
C ASN A 60 64.12 73.09 9.51
N VAL A 61 63.77 74.26 8.96
CA VAL A 61 64.69 75.25 8.32
C VAL A 61 63.81 75.91 7.23
N ASP A 62 63.85 77.21 6.93
CA ASP A 62 64.58 78.35 7.44
C ASP A 62 63.97 79.62 6.82
N GLN A 63 64.15 80.73 7.54
CA GLN A 63 64.70 82.05 7.12
C GLN A 63 64.17 82.70 5.83
N VAL A 64 63.98 84.02 5.79
CA VAL A 64 65.03 85.05 5.58
C VAL A 64 64.27 86.37 5.68
N THR A 65 64.45 87.17 6.74
CA THR A 65 65.41 88.28 6.94
C THR A 65 65.20 89.50 6.04
N ASN A 66 65.37 90.67 6.68
CA ASN A 66 65.92 91.92 6.15
C ASN A 66 64.99 92.81 5.30
N ASP A 67 64.96 94.15 5.42
CA ASP A 67 65.84 95.12 6.10
C ASP A 67 65.06 96.43 6.38
N ASP A 68 65.49 97.13 7.44
CA ASP A 68 65.80 98.57 7.57
C ASP A 68 65.16 99.58 6.57
N ILE A 69 64.73 100.79 6.96
CA ILE A 69 65.62 101.92 7.29
C ILE A 69 64.78 103.11 7.83
N GLN A 70 65.27 103.70 8.93
CA GLN A 70 65.14 105.10 9.40
C GLN A 70 63.80 105.64 9.93
N ASN A 71 63.81 106.06 11.20
CA ASN A 71 64.31 107.41 11.49
C ASN A 71 64.61 107.67 12.98
N LYS A 72 65.63 108.52 13.16
CA LYS A 72 66.23 109.03 14.40
C LYS A 72 65.21 109.79 15.27
N LEU A 73 65.28 109.63 16.59
CA LEU A 73 65.70 110.70 17.51
C LEU A 73 65.91 110.13 18.94
N LEU A 74 66.99 110.61 19.58
CA LEU A 74 67.48 110.30 20.92
C LEU A 74 66.52 110.81 22.05
N PRO A 75 66.77 110.46 23.33
CA PRO A 75 65.80 109.78 24.17
C PRO A 75 65.24 110.67 25.28
N THR A 76 64.00 110.39 25.67
CA THR A 76 63.53 110.69 27.02
C THR A 76 63.53 109.37 27.79
N THR A 77 64.15 109.38 28.97
CA THR A 77 64.31 108.25 29.89
C THR A 77 63.00 107.55 30.30
N ASP A 78 61.86 108.08 29.85
CA ASP A 78 60.53 107.52 30.06
C ASP A 78 60.09 106.57 28.93
N SER A 79 60.57 106.73 27.69
CA SER A 79 60.16 105.88 26.56
C SER A 79 60.71 104.45 26.66
N ASN A 80 61.99 104.29 27.04
CA ASN A 80 62.60 102.97 27.29
C ASN A 80 61.98 102.26 28.51
N ARG A 81 61.55 103.02 29.53
CA ARG A 81 60.79 102.46 30.66
C ARG A 81 59.40 101.99 30.22
N ILE A 82 58.76 102.70 29.29
CA ILE A 82 57.45 102.34 28.75
C ILE A 82 57.56 101.14 27.81
N THR A 83 58.58 101.04 26.95
CA THR A 83 58.77 99.88 26.06
C THR A 83 59.17 98.63 26.83
N GLU A 84 60.08 98.72 27.82
CA GLU A 84 60.37 97.59 28.69
C GLU A 84 59.17 97.20 29.57
N ARG A 85 58.35 98.17 29.99
CA ARG A 85 57.10 97.89 30.71
C ARG A 85 56.09 97.22 29.78
N LEU A 86 55.97 97.67 28.54
CA LEU A 86 55.11 97.07 27.52
C LEU A 86 55.56 95.65 27.18
N ASP A 87 56.86 95.39 27.03
CA ASP A 87 57.40 94.06 26.78
C ASP A 87 57.22 93.13 27.98
N ARG A 88 57.35 93.65 29.21
CA ARG A 88 56.99 92.91 30.43
C ARG A 88 55.49 92.61 30.47
N GLU A 89 54.62 93.56 30.15
CA GLU A 89 53.17 93.35 30.07
C GLU A 89 52.79 92.37 28.95
N LEU A 90 53.48 92.38 27.82
CA LEU A 90 53.28 91.43 26.71
C LEU A 90 53.78 90.03 27.07
N ALA A 91 54.92 89.92 27.77
CA ALA A 91 55.41 88.65 28.29
C ALA A 91 54.47 88.08 29.36
N LEU A 92 53.99 88.92 30.30
CA LEU A 92 52.98 88.57 31.30
C LEU A 92 51.65 88.19 30.64
N SER A 93 51.24 88.87 29.58
CA SER A 93 50.04 88.51 28.81
C SER A 93 50.21 87.18 28.09
N LYS A 94 51.38 86.89 27.51
CA LYS A 94 51.68 85.59 26.90
C LYS A 94 51.73 84.46 27.93
N THR A 95 52.33 84.68 29.11
CA THR A 95 52.34 83.68 30.19
C THR A 95 50.93 83.48 30.76
N HIS A 96 50.16 84.55 30.99
CA HIS A 96 48.75 84.46 31.40
C HIS A 96 47.89 83.76 30.34
N ARG A 97 48.11 83.99 29.04
CA ARG A 97 47.43 83.29 27.95
C ARG A 97 47.75 81.79 27.94
N LEU A 98 49.02 81.42 28.11
CA LEU A 98 49.42 80.01 28.18
C LEU A 98 48.92 79.34 29.47
N GLN A 99 48.90 80.05 30.60
CA GLN A 99 48.31 79.58 31.85
C GLN A 99 46.80 79.39 31.71
N LEU A 100 46.10 80.34 31.08
CA LEU A 100 44.68 80.24 30.79
C LEU A 100 44.39 79.07 29.83
N GLN A 101 45.20 78.88 28.79
CA GLN A 101 45.07 77.74 27.88
C GLN A 101 45.35 76.40 28.58
N SER A 102 46.36 76.35 29.45
CA SER A 102 46.65 75.17 30.28
C SER A 102 45.50 74.88 31.24
N HIS A 103 44.97 75.91 31.90
CA HIS A 103 43.82 75.80 32.78
C HIS A 103 42.57 75.32 32.04
N TRP A 104 42.25 75.91 30.87
CA TRP A 104 41.14 75.45 30.04
C TRP A 104 41.33 74.02 29.53
N ARG A 105 42.55 73.62 29.15
CA ARG A 105 42.83 72.22 28.79
C ARG A 105 42.60 71.28 29.97
N GLN A 106 43.04 71.64 31.17
CA GLN A 106 42.80 70.84 32.37
C GLN A 106 41.31 70.74 32.70
N VAL A 107 40.57 71.85 32.59
CA VAL A 107 39.12 71.86 32.78
C VAL A 107 38.44 70.99 31.72
N LEU A 108 38.76 71.17 30.44
CA LEU A 108 38.15 70.39 29.35
C LEU A 108 38.48 68.89 29.43
N VAL A 109 39.72 68.53 29.80
CA VAL A 109 40.09 67.13 30.02
C VAL A 109 39.35 66.56 31.23
N ARG A 110 39.20 67.33 32.31
CA ARG A 110 38.45 66.90 33.49
C ARG A 110 36.97 66.70 33.17
N GLU A 111 36.33 67.65 32.47
CA GLU A 111 34.94 67.54 32.04
C GLU A 111 34.75 66.37 31.07
N LYS A 112 35.62 66.21 30.06
CA LYS A 112 35.55 65.07 29.13
C LYS A 112 35.82 63.74 29.81
N PHE A 113 36.74 63.68 30.75
CA PHE A 113 36.98 62.49 31.56
C PHE A 113 35.76 62.17 32.42
N GLN A 114 35.10 63.18 33.00
CA GLN A 114 33.90 62.99 33.81
C GLN A 114 32.68 62.58 32.97
N GLU A 115 32.50 63.16 31.78
CA GLU A 115 31.50 62.71 30.80
C GLU A 115 31.73 61.23 30.44
N LEU A 116 32.94 60.86 30.01
CA LEU A 116 33.28 59.47 29.68
C LEU A 116 33.14 58.53 30.88
N HIS A 117 33.58 58.97 32.06
CA HIS A 117 33.45 58.20 33.30
C HIS A 117 31.98 57.99 33.69
N ASN A 118 31.07 58.91 33.34
CA ASN A 118 29.64 58.74 33.57
C ASN A 118 28.97 57.88 32.49
N GLU A 119 29.45 57.92 31.24
CA GLU A 119 28.93 57.14 30.12
C GLU A 119 29.36 55.66 30.16
N ILE A 120 30.59 55.35 30.58
CA ILE A 120 31.12 53.97 30.64
C ILE A 120 30.24 53.04 31.48
N PRO A 121 29.84 53.38 32.73
CA PRO A 121 28.95 52.54 33.54
C PRO A 121 27.58 52.33 32.90
N GLN A 122 27.02 53.36 32.23
CA GLN A 122 25.75 53.24 31.53
C GLN A 122 25.89 52.28 30.34
N LEU A 123 26.99 52.36 29.60
CA LEU A 123 27.26 51.47 28.48
C LEU A 123 27.49 50.02 28.93
N ILE A 124 28.20 49.81 30.05
CA ILE A 124 28.38 48.49 30.67
C ILE A 124 27.02 47.94 31.11
N GLN A 125 26.20 48.72 31.79
CA GLN A 125 24.86 48.29 32.20
C GLN A 125 23.99 47.93 30.99
N CYS A 126 23.97 48.78 29.95
CA CYS A 126 23.25 48.47 28.72
C CYS A 126 23.78 47.21 28.01
N HIS A 127 25.09 46.96 28.10
CA HIS A 127 25.70 45.74 27.58
C HIS A 127 25.27 44.52 28.38
N ASP A 128 25.35 44.56 29.70
CA ASP A 128 24.95 43.46 30.60
C ASP A 128 23.46 43.14 30.45
N GLU A 129 22.59 44.16 30.36
CA GLU A 129 21.16 43.98 30.08
C GLU A 129 20.90 43.36 28.70
N ASN A 130 21.75 43.65 27.71
CA ASN A 130 21.67 43.03 26.39
C ASN A 130 22.19 41.59 26.40
N VAL A 131 23.24 41.31 27.16
CA VAL A 131 23.76 39.95 27.38
C VAL A 131 22.72 39.10 28.09
N ALA A 132 22.14 39.58 29.19
CA ALA A 132 21.08 38.88 29.92
C ALA A 132 19.85 38.58 29.04
N ARG A 133 19.41 39.54 28.21
CA ARG A 133 18.33 39.31 27.25
C ARG A 133 18.69 38.25 26.21
N LYS A 134 19.94 38.23 25.73
CA LYS A 134 20.41 37.20 24.79
C LYS A 134 20.52 35.84 25.46
N GLU A 135 20.99 35.77 26.70
CA GLU A 135 21.05 34.54 27.49
C GLU A 135 19.65 33.97 27.72
N GLU A 136 18.66 34.81 28.05
CA GLU A 136 17.26 34.39 28.21
C GLU A 136 16.68 33.82 26.89
N VAL A 137 16.98 34.45 25.75
CA VAL A 137 16.57 33.94 24.42
C VAL A 137 17.29 32.64 24.08
N ILE A 138 18.58 32.50 24.42
CA ILE A 138 19.31 31.24 24.22
C ILE A 138 18.69 30.14 25.08
N ASP A 139 18.35 30.42 26.34
CA ASP A 139 17.71 29.47 27.23
C ASP A 139 16.33 29.05 26.76
N SER A 140 15.53 29.98 26.21
CA SER A 140 14.24 29.65 25.62
C SER A 140 14.41 28.74 24.40
N LEU A 141 15.35 29.07 23.49
CA LEU A 141 15.65 28.25 22.32
C LEU A 141 16.18 26.86 22.70
N LEU A 142 17.03 26.76 23.72
CA LEU A 142 17.52 25.47 24.21
C LEU A 142 16.40 24.62 24.82
N LYS A 143 15.43 25.23 25.50
CA LYS A 143 14.22 24.52 25.97
C LYS A 143 13.38 24.02 24.81
N GLU A 144 13.12 24.87 23.81
CA GLU A 144 12.39 24.47 22.61
C GLU A 144 13.07 23.32 21.86
N ILE A 145 14.39 23.37 21.69
CA ILE A 145 15.15 22.29 21.05
C ILE A 145 15.01 20.98 21.85
N ARG A 146 15.08 21.02 23.18
CA ARG A 146 14.88 19.82 24.01
C ARG A 146 13.48 19.24 23.85
N CYS A 147 12.44 20.08 23.91
CA CYS A 147 11.06 19.65 23.71
C CYS A 147 10.85 19.06 22.30
N LEU A 148 11.42 19.67 21.27
CA LEU A 148 11.38 19.12 19.91
C LEU A 148 12.07 17.75 19.85
N GLN A 149 13.25 17.60 20.45
CA GLN A 149 13.96 16.31 20.49
C GLN A 149 13.16 15.22 21.20
N GLU A 150 12.48 15.53 22.31
CA GLU A 150 11.59 14.61 23.01
C GLU A 150 10.41 14.20 22.13
N LEU A 151 9.73 15.17 21.50
CA LEU A 151 8.65 14.90 20.54
C LEU A 151 9.11 14.04 19.36
N TYR A 152 10.31 14.28 18.83
CA TYR A 152 10.88 13.43 17.77
C TYR A 152 11.13 12.01 18.27
N ARG A 153 11.69 11.83 19.47
CA ARG A 153 11.90 10.51 20.09
C ARG A 153 10.56 9.78 20.25
N ASP A 154 9.56 10.44 20.83
CA ASP A 154 8.24 9.85 21.06
C ASP A 154 7.55 9.48 19.74
N ALA A 155 7.63 10.33 18.72
CA ALA A 155 7.12 10.04 17.39
C ALA A 155 7.82 8.84 16.75
N THR A 156 9.14 8.71 16.93
CA THR A 156 9.88 7.53 16.42
C THR A 156 9.50 6.25 17.15
N ILE A 157 9.32 6.28 18.48
CA ILE A 157 8.87 5.14 19.26
C ILE A 157 7.44 4.75 18.85
N ALA A 158 6.53 5.71 18.74
CA ALA A 158 5.15 5.47 18.29
C ALA A 158 5.10 4.88 16.87
N LYS A 159 5.93 5.39 15.96
CA LYS A 159 6.07 4.83 14.60
C LYS A 159 6.60 3.39 14.65
N MET A 160 7.62 3.12 15.46
CA MET A 160 8.18 1.78 15.63
C MET A 160 7.13 0.80 16.15
N ASN A 161 6.41 1.16 17.22
CA ASN A 161 5.33 0.34 17.79
C ASN A 161 4.21 0.08 16.77
N ARG A 162 3.88 1.06 15.92
CA ARG A 162 2.90 0.87 14.83
C ARG A 162 3.41 -0.11 13.77
N ILE A 163 4.70 -0.05 13.42
CA ILE A 163 5.32 -1.00 12.49
C ILE A 163 5.35 -2.39 13.11
N GLU A 164 5.71 -2.53 14.39
CA GLU A 164 5.68 -3.79 15.12
C GLU A 164 4.26 -4.38 15.17
N GLY A 165 3.24 -3.56 15.43
CA GLY A 165 1.85 -3.98 15.35
C GLY A 165 1.45 -4.47 13.96
N LEU A 166 1.92 -3.81 12.89
CA LEU A 166 1.70 -4.25 11.51
C LEU A 166 2.41 -5.58 11.22
N VAL A 167 3.64 -5.74 11.69
CA VAL A 167 4.41 -7.00 11.56
C VAL A 167 3.71 -8.13 12.32
N ALA A 168 3.18 -7.87 13.52
CA ALA A 168 2.42 -8.86 14.28
C ALA A 168 1.13 -9.29 13.56
N ILE A 169 0.39 -8.35 12.97
CA ILE A 169 -0.79 -8.67 12.15
C ILE A 169 -0.39 -9.50 10.92
N HIS A 170 0.69 -9.11 10.23
CA HIS A 170 1.17 -9.82 9.05
C HIS A 170 1.62 -11.25 9.41
N ASN A 171 2.41 -11.41 10.46
CA ASN A 171 2.82 -12.73 10.96
C ASN A 171 1.60 -13.57 11.35
N GLY A 172 0.59 -12.98 12.00
CA GLY A 172 -0.67 -13.66 12.31
C GLY A 172 -1.44 -14.12 11.06
N GLN A 173 -1.43 -13.33 9.99
CA GLN A 173 -2.03 -13.72 8.71
C GLN A 173 -1.24 -14.83 8.02
N VAL A 174 0.09 -14.74 8.02
CA VAL A 174 0.98 -15.77 7.45
C VAL A 174 0.80 -17.09 8.20
N MET A 175 0.78 -17.09 9.53
CA MET A 175 0.55 -18.30 10.34
C MET A 175 -0.82 -18.94 10.05
N LYS A 176 -1.87 -18.13 9.86
CA LYS A 176 -3.20 -18.64 9.45
C LYS A 176 -3.16 -19.27 8.06
N LEU A 177 -2.53 -18.62 7.09
CA LEU A 177 -2.39 -19.16 5.73
C LEU A 177 -1.56 -20.44 5.69
N GLU A 178 -0.47 -20.49 6.47
CA GLU A 178 0.36 -21.68 6.63
C GLU A 178 -0.40 -22.82 7.31
N GLY A 179 -1.21 -22.52 8.33
CA GLY A 179 -2.12 -23.47 8.98
C GLY A 179 -3.12 -24.05 8.00
N ASP A 180 -3.88 -23.18 7.31
CA ASP A 180 -4.86 -23.58 6.29
C ASP A 180 -4.21 -24.41 5.17
N PHE A 181 -3.00 -24.04 4.74
CA PHE A 181 -2.25 -24.79 3.73
C PHE A 181 -1.86 -26.18 4.25
N ARG A 182 -1.33 -26.26 5.47
CA ARG A 182 -0.93 -27.54 6.09
C ARG A 182 -2.12 -28.46 6.32
N ASP A 183 -3.27 -27.91 6.72
CA ASP A 183 -4.51 -28.66 6.91
C ASP A 183 -5.04 -29.20 5.57
N ARG A 184 -5.01 -28.39 4.51
CA ARG A 184 -5.37 -28.83 3.15
C ARG A 184 -4.45 -29.94 2.65
N VAL A 185 -3.13 -29.78 2.85
CA VAL A 185 -2.15 -30.82 2.47
C VAL A 185 -2.38 -32.10 3.25
N SER A 186 -2.62 -32.01 4.56
CA SER A 186 -2.87 -33.18 5.42
C SER A 186 -4.18 -33.88 5.07
N SER A 187 -5.23 -33.12 4.78
CA SER A 187 -6.52 -33.65 4.31
C SER A 187 -6.37 -34.36 2.96
N PHE A 188 -5.67 -33.74 2.00
CA PHE A 188 -5.38 -34.34 0.70
C PHE A 188 -4.57 -35.63 0.88
N GLN A 189 -3.47 -35.61 1.64
CA GLN A 189 -2.66 -36.80 1.93
C GLN A 189 -3.47 -37.92 2.60
N SER A 190 -4.37 -37.60 3.53
CA SER A 190 -5.28 -38.57 4.15
C SER A 190 -6.24 -39.18 3.12
N GLN A 191 -6.79 -38.37 2.22
CA GLN A 191 -7.63 -38.83 1.13
C GLN A 191 -6.85 -39.76 0.18
N PHE A 192 -5.62 -39.40 -0.24
CA PHE A 192 -4.80 -40.30 -1.06
C PHE A 192 -4.51 -41.62 -0.39
N ARG A 193 -4.19 -41.62 0.92
CA ARG A 193 -3.96 -42.86 1.66
C ARG A 193 -5.22 -43.73 1.68
N LYS A 194 -6.39 -43.15 1.96
CA LYS A 194 -7.67 -43.86 1.92
C LYS A 194 -7.98 -44.42 0.54
N ASP A 195 -7.73 -43.64 -0.51
CA ASP A 195 -7.96 -44.07 -1.89
C ASP A 195 -7.02 -45.22 -2.27
N ILE A 196 -5.73 -45.13 -1.90
CA ILE A 196 -4.75 -46.20 -2.10
C ILE A 196 -5.17 -47.47 -1.35
N ASP A 197 -5.56 -47.35 -0.08
CA ASP A 197 -6.00 -48.50 0.73
C ASP A 197 -7.27 -49.14 0.16
N MET A 198 -8.22 -48.33 -0.33
CA MET A 198 -9.43 -48.80 -0.99
C MET A 198 -9.11 -49.53 -2.29
N ILE A 199 -8.24 -48.96 -3.14
CA ILE A 199 -7.80 -49.57 -4.40
C ILE A 199 -7.10 -50.91 -4.11
N ASN A 200 -6.19 -50.95 -3.13
CA ASN A 200 -5.48 -52.17 -2.73
C ASN A 200 -6.44 -53.24 -2.18
N SER A 201 -7.44 -52.85 -1.39
CA SER A 201 -8.45 -53.77 -0.88
C SER A 201 -9.30 -54.35 -2.01
N GLN A 202 -9.73 -53.52 -2.96
CA GLN A 202 -10.49 -53.96 -4.13
C GLN A 202 -9.65 -54.89 -5.01
N TYR A 203 -8.41 -54.52 -5.29
CA TYR A 203 -7.46 -55.35 -6.05
C TYR A 203 -7.19 -56.69 -5.35
N GLY A 204 -7.04 -56.70 -4.03
CA GLY A 204 -6.91 -57.93 -3.23
C GLY A 204 -8.13 -58.84 -3.38
N LYS A 205 -9.34 -58.29 -3.26
CA LYS A 205 -10.60 -59.04 -3.44
C LYS A 205 -10.73 -59.62 -4.85
N GLU A 206 -10.37 -58.85 -5.87
CA GLU A 206 -10.40 -59.30 -7.27
C GLU A 206 -9.35 -60.40 -7.54
N LYS A 207 -8.14 -60.23 -7.00
CA LYS A 207 -7.09 -61.26 -7.06
C LYS A 207 -7.53 -62.55 -6.37
N ASP A 208 -8.19 -62.48 -5.22
CA ASP A 208 -8.69 -63.66 -4.53
C ASP A 208 -9.87 -64.30 -5.27
N ALA A 209 -10.74 -63.50 -5.89
CA ALA A 209 -11.83 -64.00 -6.73
C ALA A 209 -11.29 -64.75 -7.97
N THR A 210 -10.34 -64.15 -8.69
CA THR A 210 -9.70 -64.81 -9.83
C THR A 210 -8.96 -66.08 -9.41
N ARG A 211 -8.24 -66.06 -8.29
CA ARG A 211 -7.60 -67.26 -7.73
C ARG A 211 -8.62 -68.36 -7.43
N ARG A 212 -9.76 -68.03 -6.81
CA ARG A 212 -10.83 -69.01 -6.54
C ARG A 212 -11.44 -69.59 -7.83
N CYS A 213 -11.66 -68.77 -8.86
CA CYS A 213 -12.13 -69.26 -10.16
C CYS A 213 -11.13 -70.21 -10.81
N VAL A 214 -9.82 -69.90 -10.77
CA VAL A 214 -8.77 -70.76 -11.29
C VAL A 214 -8.70 -72.08 -10.51
N GLN A 215 -8.80 -72.04 -9.18
CA GLN A 215 -8.83 -73.26 -8.35
C GLN A 215 -10.07 -74.12 -8.65
N ALA A 216 -11.25 -73.51 -8.75
CA ALA A 216 -12.47 -74.23 -9.11
C ALA A 216 -12.37 -74.86 -10.51
N GLN A 217 -11.78 -74.17 -11.47
CA GLN A 217 -11.53 -74.72 -12.81
C GLN A 217 -10.56 -75.90 -12.74
N ALA A 218 -9.45 -75.77 -12.01
CA ALA A 218 -8.48 -76.86 -11.83
C ALA A 218 -9.12 -78.09 -11.16
N GLU A 219 -10.03 -77.91 -10.22
CA GLU A 219 -10.80 -79.01 -9.63
C GLU A 219 -11.75 -79.68 -10.64
N VAL A 220 -12.42 -78.90 -11.49
CA VAL A 220 -13.28 -79.44 -12.57
C VAL A 220 -12.45 -80.21 -13.58
N ASP A 221 -11.30 -79.67 -13.99
CA ASP A 221 -10.38 -80.32 -14.92
C ASP A 221 -9.84 -81.63 -14.32
N ALA A 222 -9.47 -81.63 -13.03
CA ALA A 222 -9.05 -82.84 -12.32
C ALA A 222 -10.17 -83.89 -12.26
N ARG A 223 -11.42 -83.48 -12.00
CA ARG A 223 -12.59 -84.39 -12.04
C ARG A 223 -12.81 -84.96 -13.44
N GLN A 224 -12.65 -84.16 -14.49
CA GLN A 224 -12.75 -84.63 -15.88
C GLN A 224 -11.66 -85.63 -16.22
N ILE A 225 -10.40 -85.36 -15.85
CA ILE A 225 -9.28 -86.28 -16.05
C ILE A 225 -9.56 -87.62 -15.34
N ASN A 226 -9.98 -87.57 -14.07
CA ASN A 226 -10.31 -88.78 -13.32
C ASN A 226 -11.48 -89.55 -13.95
N ALA A 227 -12.51 -88.87 -14.43
CA ALA A 227 -13.64 -89.51 -15.11
C ALA A 227 -13.21 -90.15 -16.44
N LEU A 228 -12.32 -89.51 -17.21
CA LEU A 228 -11.74 -90.09 -18.42
C LEU A 228 -10.89 -91.32 -18.11
N GLN A 229 -10.07 -91.27 -17.05
CA GLN A 229 -9.31 -92.42 -16.58
C GLN A 229 -10.23 -93.58 -16.17
N GLN A 230 -11.31 -93.32 -15.42
CA GLN A 230 -12.29 -94.34 -15.04
C GLN A 230 -12.98 -94.97 -16.26
N LYS A 231 -13.36 -94.16 -17.26
CA LYS A 231 -13.91 -94.65 -18.52
C LYS A 231 -12.92 -95.54 -19.26
N TYR A 232 -11.66 -95.12 -19.36
CA TYR A 232 -10.60 -95.91 -19.97
C TYR A 232 -10.39 -97.26 -19.25
N TYR A 233 -10.38 -97.28 -17.92
CA TYR A 233 -10.33 -98.53 -17.15
C TYR A 233 -11.57 -99.41 -17.37
N HIS A 234 -12.76 -98.82 -17.47
CA HIS A 234 -13.98 -99.57 -17.76
C HIS A 234 -13.95 -100.20 -19.16
N GLU A 235 -13.50 -99.45 -20.18
CA GLU A 235 -13.32 -99.96 -21.54
C GLU A 235 -12.30 -101.10 -21.58
N LEU A 236 -11.19 -101.00 -20.84
CA LEU A 236 -10.23 -102.09 -20.70
C LEU A 236 -10.86 -103.34 -20.07
N GLU A 237 -11.67 -103.19 -19.02
CA GLU A 237 -12.34 -104.32 -18.37
C GLU A 237 -13.44 -104.91 -19.27
N GLU A 238 -14.17 -104.09 -20.04
CA GLU A 238 -15.09 -104.59 -21.06
C GLU A 238 -14.36 -105.38 -22.15
N ILE A 239 -13.21 -104.89 -22.65
CA ILE A 239 -12.39 -105.61 -23.62
C ILE A 239 -11.90 -106.93 -23.03
N LYS A 240 -11.46 -106.92 -21.77
CA LYS A 240 -11.07 -108.13 -21.04
C LYS A 240 -12.24 -109.10 -20.89
N ASN A 241 -13.43 -108.62 -20.55
CA ASN A 241 -14.65 -109.43 -20.45
C ASN A 241 -15.05 -109.99 -21.80
N ARG A 242 -15.07 -109.19 -22.88
CA ARG A 242 -15.30 -109.68 -24.25
C ARG A 242 -14.29 -110.74 -24.64
N ASN A 243 -13.01 -110.55 -24.33
CA ASN A 243 -11.99 -111.56 -24.59
C ASN A 243 -12.23 -112.83 -23.76
N ASN A 244 -12.66 -112.69 -22.51
CA ASN A 244 -13.03 -113.81 -21.66
C ASN A 244 -14.28 -114.54 -22.20
N ASP A 245 -15.26 -113.81 -22.71
CA ASP A 245 -16.45 -114.34 -23.38
C ASP A 245 -16.10 -115.04 -24.69
N VAL A 246 -15.11 -114.52 -25.44
CA VAL A 246 -14.56 -115.19 -26.62
C VAL A 246 -13.81 -116.46 -26.23
N ILE A 247 -13.02 -116.45 -25.15
CA ILE A 247 -12.36 -117.65 -24.62
C ILE A 247 -13.40 -118.66 -24.16
N ASN A 248 -14.42 -118.23 -23.42
CA ASN A 248 -15.53 -119.06 -22.99
C ASN A 248 -16.37 -119.56 -24.16
N GLY A 249 -16.55 -118.73 -25.19
CA GLY A 249 -17.21 -119.09 -26.43
C GLY A 249 -16.40 -120.09 -27.25
N MET A 250 -15.07 -119.96 -27.31
CA MET A 250 -14.18 -120.95 -27.91
C MET A 250 -14.20 -122.25 -27.12
N ARG A 251 -14.21 -122.17 -25.79
CA ARG A 251 -14.41 -123.32 -24.91
C ARG A 251 -15.76 -123.99 -25.17
N PHE A 252 -16.84 -123.21 -25.26
CA PHE A 252 -18.16 -123.69 -25.63
C PHE A 252 -18.21 -124.26 -27.04
N ILE A 253 -17.47 -123.73 -28.02
CA ILE A 253 -17.37 -124.29 -29.37
C ILE A 253 -16.56 -125.59 -29.35
N MET A 254 -15.55 -125.71 -28.50
CA MET A 254 -14.83 -126.98 -28.30
C MET A 254 -15.72 -128.02 -27.62
N ASP A 255 -16.45 -127.63 -26.59
CA ASP A 255 -17.46 -128.45 -25.89
C ASP A 255 -18.61 -128.81 -26.84
N SER A 256 -19.03 -127.90 -27.70
CA SER A 256 -20.06 -128.10 -28.72
C SER A 256 -19.56 -128.91 -29.90
N LYS A 257 -18.28 -128.88 -30.27
CA LYS A 257 -17.72 -129.83 -31.25
C LYS A 257 -17.60 -131.24 -30.66
N LEU A 258 -17.34 -131.33 -29.35
CA LEU A 258 -17.48 -132.56 -28.56
C LEU A 258 -18.92 -133.05 -28.62
N GLU A 259 -19.88 -132.17 -28.38
CA GLU A 259 -21.33 -132.45 -28.44
C GLU A 259 -21.80 -132.67 -29.88
N GLU A 260 -21.16 -132.11 -30.89
CA GLU A 260 -21.51 -132.25 -32.31
C GLU A 260 -21.04 -133.60 -32.86
N LEU A 261 -19.98 -134.17 -32.29
CA LEU A 261 -19.62 -135.58 -32.44
C LEU A 261 -20.67 -136.49 -31.77
N GLU A 262 -21.28 -136.06 -30.66
CA GLU A 262 -22.45 -136.73 -30.04
C GLU A 262 -23.75 -136.50 -30.83
N GLU A 263 -23.89 -135.36 -31.50
CA GLU A 263 -25.07 -134.98 -32.27
C GLU A 263 -24.99 -135.50 -33.71
N GLN A 264 -23.81 -135.86 -34.22
CA GLN A 264 -23.67 -136.64 -35.47
C GLN A 264 -24.32 -138.03 -35.33
N PHE A 265 -24.34 -138.58 -34.11
CA PHE A 265 -25.17 -139.73 -33.77
C PHE A 265 -26.67 -139.39 -33.77
N VAL A 266 -27.07 -138.16 -33.41
CA VAL A 266 -28.47 -137.71 -33.31
C VAL A 266 -29.01 -137.13 -34.63
N ARG A 267 -28.18 -136.62 -35.54
CA ARG A 267 -28.59 -135.89 -36.76
C ARG A 267 -29.27 -136.76 -37.81
N SER A 268 -28.99 -138.06 -37.85
CA SER A 268 -29.80 -138.96 -38.69
C SER A 268 -31.28 -138.97 -38.28
N HIS A 269 -31.59 -138.60 -37.03
CA HIS A 269 -32.96 -138.45 -36.54
C HIS A 269 -33.60 -137.09 -36.89
N GLY A 270 -32.82 -136.04 -37.17
CA GLY A 270 -33.30 -134.67 -37.35
C GLY A 270 -33.69 -134.28 -38.79
N GLU A 271 -33.20 -134.99 -39.80
CA GLU A 271 -33.48 -134.71 -41.22
C GLU A 271 -34.97 -134.89 -41.59
N PHE A 272 -35.73 -135.63 -40.77
CA PHE A 272 -37.18 -135.76 -40.93
C PHE A 272 -37.98 -134.52 -40.51
N ALA A 273 -37.39 -133.56 -39.76
CA ALA A 273 -38.11 -132.44 -39.17
C ALA A 273 -38.03 -131.12 -39.97
N GLN A 274 -37.05 -130.95 -40.85
CA GLN A 274 -36.70 -129.65 -41.47
C GLN A 274 -37.65 -129.15 -42.57
N ASN A 275 -38.57 -129.95 -43.08
CA ASN A 275 -39.38 -129.54 -44.23
C ASN A 275 -40.53 -128.55 -43.88
N THR A 276 -40.67 -128.14 -42.61
CA THR A 276 -41.78 -127.30 -42.10
C THR A 276 -41.36 -125.84 -41.80
N ASP A 277 -40.07 -125.47 -41.90
CA ASP A 277 -39.53 -124.16 -41.44
C ASP A 277 -39.58 -123.02 -42.50
N GLY A 278 -39.88 -123.31 -43.77
CA GLY A 278 -39.70 -122.36 -44.89
C GLY A 278 -40.60 -121.10 -44.85
N THR A 279 -41.86 -121.22 -44.44
CA THR A 279 -42.81 -120.09 -44.37
C THR A 279 -42.59 -119.18 -43.16
N ARG A 280 -41.98 -119.71 -42.10
CA ARG A 280 -41.60 -118.95 -40.89
C ARG A 280 -40.51 -117.92 -41.17
N ILE A 281 -39.60 -118.22 -42.11
CA ILE A 281 -38.45 -117.37 -42.46
C ILE A 281 -38.90 -116.10 -43.22
N ALA A 282 -39.88 -116.20 -44.13
CA ALA A 282 -40.34 -115.07 -44.93
C ALA A 282 -41.06 -113.98 -44.11
N TYR A 283 -41.91 -114.38 -43.15
CA TYR A 283 -42.52 -113.45 -42.20
C TYR A 283 -41.49 -112.82 -41.25
N GLY A 284 -40.46 -113.57 -40.84
CA GLY A 284 -39.35 -113.05 -40.03
C GLY A 284 -38.57 -111.92 -40.72
N GLN A 285 -38.33 -112.03 -42.03
CA GLN A 285 -37.62 -111.01 -42.81
C GLN A 285 -38.43 -109.70 -42.92
N LEU A 286 -39.74 -109.78 -43.13
CA LEU A 286 -40.60 -108.59 -43.22
C LEU A 286 -40.74 -107.91 -41.84
N ASN A 287 -40.83 -108.69 -40.76
CA ASN A 287 -40.89 -108.14 -39.41
C ASN A 287 -39.58 -107.45 -39.01
N SER A 288 -38.42 -108.04 -39.37
CA SER A 288 -37.10 -107.44 -39.16
C SER A 288 -36.95 -106.08 -39.87
N LYS A 289 -37.43 -105.95 -41.11
CA LYS A 289 -37.45 -104.67 -41.84
C LYS A 289 -38.36 -103.64 -41.16
N ASN A 290 -39.52 -104.07 -40.66
CA ASN A 290 -40.44 -103.22 -39.93
C ASN A 290 -39.84 -102.72 -38.60
N ASP A 291 -39.15 -103.59 -37.86
CA ASP A 291 -38.44 -103.23 -36.63
C ASP A 291 -37.26 -102.28 -36.89
N ALA A 292 -36.56 -102.43 -38.01
CA ALA A 292 -35.50 -101.53 -38.43
C ALA A 292 -36.03 -100.11 -38.73
N ILE A 293 -37.15 -99.99 -39.47
CA ILE A 293 -37.79 -98.70 -39.76
C ILE A 293 -38.32 -98.06 -38.46
N ARG A 294 -38.92 -98.84 -37.55
CA ARG A 294 -39.37 -98.35 -36.23
C ARG A 294 -38.23 -97.79 -35.39
N LYS A 295 -37.06 -98.45 -35.40
CA LYS A 295 -35.85 -97.95 -34.74
C LYS A 295 -35.36 -96.65 -35.38
N GLU A 296 -35.30 -96.58 -36.70
CA GLU A 296 -34.89 -95.37 -37.42
C GLU A 296 -35.83 -94.17 -37.15
N ILE A 297 -37.14 -94.40 -37.13
CA ILE A 297 -38.14 -93.38 -36.79
C ILE A 297 -37.94 -92.92 -35.33
N SER A 298 -37.73 -93.83 -34.39
CA SER A 298 -37.45 -93.50 -32.99
C SER A 298 -36.18 -92.66 -32.85
N ASP A 299 -35.12 -93.00 -33.57
CA ASP A 299 -33.84 -92.27 -33.52
C ASP A 299 -33.97 -90.86 -34.13
N LYS A 300 -34.65 -90.71 -35.28
CA LYS A 300 -34.95 -89.39 -35.87
C LYS A 300 -35.86 -88.57 -34.95
N MET A 301 -36.86 -89.18 -34.30
CA MET A 301 -37.73 -88.50 -33.33
C MET A 301 -36.93 -88.03 -32.09
N ARG A 302 -35.98 -88.83 -31.60
CA ARG A 302 -35.07 -88.42 -30.51
C ARG A 302 -34.16 -87.26 -30.94
N HIS A 303 -33.63 -87.31 -32.16
CA HIS A 303 -32.79 -86.25 -32.70
C HIS A 303 -33.57 -84.93 -32.90
N ALA A 304 -34.78 -84.99 -33.46
CA ALA A 304 -35.66 -83.83 -33.61
C ALA A 304 -36.01 -83.21 -32.26
N ASN A 305 -36.35 -84.03 -31.25
CA ASN A 305 -36.60 -83.54 -29.89
C ASN A 305 -35.36 -82.90 -29.24
N LYS A 306 -34.15 -83.40 -29.54
CA LYS A 306 -32.90 -82.80 -29.06
C LYS A 306 -32.68 -81.42 -29.70
N LEU A 307 -32.82 -81.32 -31.02
CA LEU A 307 -32.72 -80.05 -31.75
C LEU A 307 -33.78 -79.05 -31.27
N GLN A 308 -35.01 -79.49 -31.01
CA GLN A 308 -36.07 -78.61 -30.49
C GLN A 308 -35.74 -78.07 -29.08
N ARG A 309 -35.17 -78.90 -28.20
CA ARG A 309 -34.66 -78.43 -26.90
C ARG A 309 -33.49 -77.46 -27.05
N GLU A 310 -32.58 -77.69 -27.99
CA GLU A 310 -31.46 -76.78 -28.27
C GLU A 310 -31.96 -75.42 -28.81
N ILE A 311 -32.94 -75.42 -29.72
CA ILE A 311 -33.59 -74.19 -30.22
C ILE A 311 -34.27 -73.43 -29.07
N GLN A 312 -35.05 -74.12 -28.23
CA GLN A 312 -35.69 -73.49 -27.06
C GLN A 312 -34.66 -72.89 -26.09
N ARG A 313 -33.54 -73.60 -25.86
CA ARG A 313 -32.44 -73.10 -25.05
C ARG A 313 -31.84 -71.83 -25.67
N PHE A 314 -31.54 -71.82 -26.97
CA PHE A 314 -31.00 -70.63 -27.64
C PHE A 314 -32.00 -69.46 -27.65
N GLN A 315 -33.29 -69.72 -27.83
CA GLN A 315 -34.33 -68.69 -27.72
C GLN A 315 -34.38 -68.08 -26.32
N LEU A 316 -34.25 -68.88 -25.26
CA LEU A 316 -34.20 -68.38 -23.89
C LEU A 316 -32.94 -67.53 -23.65
N ILE A 317 -31.78 -68.00 -24.11
CA ILE A 317 -30.52 -67.24 -24.03
C ILE A 317 -30.64 -65.91 -24.77
N ALA A 318 -31.17 -65.90 -26.00
CA ALA A 318 -31.34 -64.67 -26.78
C ALA A 318 -32.26 -63.66 -26.08
N LYS A 319 -33.40 -64.11 -25.54
CA LYS A 319 -34.30 -63.24 -24.74
C LYS A 319 -33.63 -62.69 -23.49
N GLN A 320 -32.84 -63.52 -22.82
CA GLN A 320 -32.09 -63.11 -21.63
C GLN A 320 -31.00 -62.09 -21.98
N GLU A 321 -30.29 -62.28 -23.08
CA GLU A 321 -29.28 -61.34 -23.59
C GLU A 321 -29.93 -60.00 -23.99
N GLU A 322 -31.08 -60.02 -24.68
CA GLU A 322 -31.83 -58.82 -25.03
C GLU A 322 -32.28 -58.04 -23.79
N ALA A 323 -32.81 -58.73 -22.78
CA ALA A 323 -33.15 -58.13 -21.49
C ALA A 323 -31.92 -57.49 -20.82
N GLN A 324 -30.78 -58.21 -20.75
CA GLN A 324 -29.54 -57.67 -20.18
C GLN A 324 -29.00 -56.46 -20.95
N ILE A 325 -29.07 -56.48 -22.29
CA ILE A 325 -28.63 -55.36 -23.12
C ILE A 325 -29.53 -54.14 -22.87
N SER A 326 -30.85 -54.32 -22.82
CA SER A 326 -31.79 -53.22 -22.53
C SER A 326 -31.57 -52.62 -21.13
N GLU A 327 -31.33 -53.46 -20.11
CA GLU A 327 -31.04 -53.02 -18.74
C GLU A 327 -29.72 -52.25 -18.67
N ARG A 328 -28.64 -52.77 -19.29
CA ARG A 328 -27.35 -52.07 -19.38
C ARG A 328 -27.49 -50.75 -20.14
N HIS A 329 -28.26 -50.74 -21.22
CA HIS A 329 -28.52 -49.53 -22.00
C HIS A 329 -29.26 -48.48 -21.16
N HIS A 330 -30.29 -48.89 -20.42
CA HIS A 330 -31.02 -48.02 -19.51
C HIS A 330 -30.10 -47.46 -18.41
N GLU A 331 -29.24 -48.29 -17.81
CA GLU A 331 -28.30 -47.84 -16.80
C GLU A 331 -27.26 -46.85 -17.36
N LEU A 332 -26.74 -47.11 -18.56
CA LEU A 332 -25.82 -46.20 -19.25
C LEU A 332 -26.50 -44.85 -19.57
N LEU A 333 -27.76 -44.87 -20.01
CA LEU A 333 -28.54 -43.65 -20.21
C LEU A 333 -28.74 -42.90 -18.89
N ALA A 334 -29.10 -43.58 -17.81
CA ALA A 334 -29.24 -42.98 -16.48
C ALA A 334 -27.92 -42.40 -15.93
N ARG A 335 -26.78 -43.03 -16.23
CA ARG A 335 -25.45 -42.50 -15.90
C ARG A 335 -25.15 -41.25 -16.75
N LYS A 336 -25.45 -41.29 -18.06
CA LYS A 336 -25.28 -40.14 -18.98
C LYS A 336 -26.13 -38.96 -18.55
N THR A 337 -27.41 -39.15 -18.24
CA THR A 337 -28.31 -38.07 -17.82
C THR A 337 -27.87 -37.45 -16.49
N ARG A 338 -27.43 -38.27 -15.51
CA ARG A 338 -26.85 -37.76 -14.26
C ARG A 338 -25.56 -36.96 -14.49
N ALA A 339 -24.69 -37.40 -15.39
CA ALA A 339 -23.47 -36.67 -15.74
C ALA A 339 -23.79 -35.33 -16.42
N ILE A 340 -24.76 -35.31 -17.36
CA ILE A 340 -25.23 -34.09 -18.01
C ILE A 340 -25.86 -33.13 -17.00
N ALA A 341 -26.69 -33.61 -16.07
CA ALA A 341 -27.28 -32.78 -15.03
C ALA A 341 -26.22 -32.14 -14.12
N LYS A 342 -25.20 -32.91 -13.71
CA LYS A 342 -24.05 -32.39 -12.96
C LYS A 342 -23.26 -31.36 -13.75
N TRP A 343 -23.02 -31.60 -15.04
CA TRP A 343 -22.35 -30.68 -15.94
C TRP A 343 -23.12 -29.36 -16.08
N ASN A 344 -24.43 -29.43 -16.32
CA ASN A 344 -25.29 -28.26 -16.45
C ASN A 344 -25.32 -27.44 -15.15
N SER A 345 -25.49 -28.09 -14.00
CA SER A 345 -25.42 -27.41 -12.69
C SER A 345 -24.06 -26.77 -12.43
N MET A 346 -22.97 -27.39 -12.89
CA MET A 346 -21.63 -26.79 -12.80
C MET A 346 -21.49 -25.58 -13.73
N GLN A 347 -22.00 -25.67 -14.96
CA GLN A 347 -22.00 -24.55 -15.90
C GLN A 347 -22.81 -23.37 -15.35
N GLU A 348 -23.99 -23.62 -14.81
CA GLU A 348 -24.83 -22.59 -14.18
C GLU A 348 -24.12 -21.94 -12.97
N ARG A 349 -23.48 -22.74 -12.10
CA ARG A 349 -22.65 -22.18 -11.02
C ARG A 349 -21.47 -21.36 -11.56
N MET A 350 -20.87 -21.77 -12.67
CA MET A 350 -19.76 -21.04 -13.29
C MET A 350 -20.23 -19.72 -13.93
N THR A 351 -21.41 -19.70 -14.55
CA THR A 351 -22.01 -18.45 -15.10
C THR A 351 -22.40 -17.50 -13.98
N MET A 352 -23.10 -17.99 -12.94
CA MET A 352 -23.45 -17.18 -11.77
C MET A 352 -22.21 -16.59 -11.09
N PHE A 353 -21.15 -17.39 -10.91
CA PHE A 353 -19.90 -16.88 -10.35
C PHE A 353 -19.27 -15.79 -11.24
N ARG A 354 -19.25 -15.97 -12.57
CA ARG A 354 -18.73 -14.95 -13.49
C ARG A 354 -19.53 -13.66 -13.43
N GLU A 355 -20.86 -13.74 -13.38
CA GLU A 355 -21.77 -12.61 -13.24
C GLU A 355 -21.57 -11.88 -11.91
N GLU A 356 -21.44 -12.62 -10.80
CA GLU A 356 -21.12 -12.05 -9.49
C GLU A 356 -19.76 -11.33 -9.46
N GLN A 357 -18.73 -11.91 -10.07
CA GLN A 357 -17.42 -11.26 -10.14
C GLN A 357 -17.45 -10.03 -11.05
N GLN A 358 -18.18 -10.09 -12.17
CA GLN A 358 -18.36 -8.97 -13.06
C GLN A 358 -19.11 -7.82 -12.37
N THR A 359 -20.19 -8.11 -11.64
CA THR A 359 -20.95 -7.10 -10.89
C THR A 359 -20.11 -6.49 -9.76
N LYS A 360 -19.37 -7.30 -8.99
CA LYS A 360 -18.43 -6.81 -7.96
C LYS A 360 -17.34 -5.91 -8.55
N LEU A 361 -16.79 -6.27 -9.71
CA LEU A 361 -15.79 -5.47 -10.40
C LEU A 361 -16.39 -4.15 -10.90
N LEU A 362 -17.56 -4.18 -11.52
CA LEU A 362 -18.27 -2.97 -11.96
C LEU A 362 -18.58 -2.04 -10.79
N ASP A 363 -19.04 -2.57 -9.66
CA ASP A 363 -19.29 -1.79 -8.45
C ASP A 363 -18.02 -1.20 -7.86
N LEU A 364 -16.91 -1.95 -7.85
CA LEU A 364 -15.62 -1.45 -7.38
C LEU A 364 -15.13 -0.30 -8.28
N ILE A 365 -15.18 -0.49 -9.60
CA ILE A 365 -14.78 0.53 -10.58
C ILE A 365 -15.66 1.78 -10.41
N ARG A 366 -16.98 1.61 -10.27
CA ARG A 366 -17.92 2.71 -10.04
C ARG A 366 -17.57 3.48 -8.76
N ARG A 367 -17.43 2.79 -7.62
CA ARG A 367 -17.08 3.44 -6.33
C ARG A 367 -15.72 4.11 -6.36
N ALA A 368 -14.74 3.50 -7.05
CA ALA A 368 -13.42 4.10 -7.21
C ALA A 368 -13.47 5.37 -8.06
N ASN A 369 -14.25 5.36 -9.15
CA ASN A 369 -14.44 6.53 -10.01
C ASN A 369 -15.22 7.64 -9.28
N GLU A 370 -16.29 7.33 -8.56
CA GLU A 370 -17.04 8.31 -7.76
C GLU A 370 -16.13 8.99 -6.72
N ARG A 371 -15.28 8.22 -6.03
CA ARG A 371 -14.30 8.80 -5.09
C ARG A 371 -13.23 9.62 -5.79
N LYS A 372 -12.75 9.18 -6.95
CA LYS A 372 -11.79 9.91 -7.77
C LYS A 372 -12.38 11.26 -8.21
N GLU A 373 -13.61 11.28 -8.71
CA GLU A 373 -14.32 12.51 -9.11
C GLU A 373 -14.54 13.44 -7.92
N ALA A 374 -14.96 12.92 -6.77
CA ALA A 374 -15.11 13.71 -5.55
C ALA A 374 -13.78 14.33 -5.10
N LEU A 375 -12.67 13.59 -5.20
CA LEU A 375 -11.33 14.08 -4.87
C LEU A 375 -10.87 15.16 -5.87
N ILE A 376 -11.12 14.96 -7.16
CA ILE A 376 -10.83 15.96 -8.20
C ILE A 376 -11.60 17.25 -7.90
N HIS A 377 -12.89 17.17 -7.59
CA HIS A 377 -13.67 18.36 -7.23
C HIS A 377 -13.16 19.06 -5.97
N GLN A 378 -12.68 18.30 -4.96
CA GLN A 378 -12.02 18.87 -3.78
C GLN A 378 -10.70 19.56 -4.12
N CYS A 379 -9.89 18.97 -5.01
CA CYS A 379 -8.67 19.60 -5.53
C CYS A 379 -8.99 20.89 -6.29
N GLU A 380 -9.97 20.87 -7.19
CA GLU A 380 -10.41 22.07 -7.92
C GLU A 380 -10.93 23.17 -6.98
N LEU A 381 -11.64 22.81 -5.91
CA LEU A 381 -12.05 23.76 -4.88
C LEU A 381 -10.85 24.34 -4.14
N ALA A 382 -9.90 23.50 -3.71
CA ALA A 382 -8.68 23.92 -3.04
C ALA A 382 -7.83 24.85 -3.93
N GLU A 383 -7.64 24.50 -5.21
CA GLU A 383 -6.94 25.36 -6.18
C GLU A 383 -7.66 26.71 -6.39
N ARG A 384 -9.00 26.72 -6.42
CA ARG A 384 -9.76 27.98 -6.50
C ARG A 384 -9.54 28.83 -5.26
N VAL A 385 -9.60 28.23 -4.07
CA VAL A 385 -9.34 28.93 -2.80
C VAL A 385 -7.91 29.47 -2.76
N GLU A 386 -6.93 28.68 -3.20
CA GLU A 386 -5.53 29.11 -3.30
C GLU A 386 -5.35 30.28 -4.27
N LYS A 387 -5.93 30.19 -5.47
CA LYS A 387 -5.89 31.29 -6.46
C LYS A 387 -6.50 32.58 -5.91
N ILE A 388 -7.62 32.48 -5.20
CA ILE A 388 -8.24 33.64 -4.52
C ILE A 388 -7.35 34.15 -3.40
N ALA A 389 -6.78 33.27 -2.57
CA ALA A 389 -5.88 33.65 -1.48
C ALA A 389 -4.63 34.37 -2.00
N LEU A 390 -4.02 33.87 -3.08
CA LEU A 390 -2.87 34.52 -3.75
C LEU A 390 -3.27 35.88 -4.35
N ALA A 391 -4.45 35.99 -4.94
CA ALA A 391 -4.97 37.27 -5.44
C ALA A 391 -5.18 38.28 -4.30
N CYS A 392 -5.75 37.85 -3.17
CA CYS A 392 -5.91 38.65 -1.96
C CYS A 392 -4.54 39.07 -1.37
N GLN A 393 -3.57 38.15 -1.29
CA GLN A 393 -2.23 38.43 -0.76
C GLN A 393 -1.49 39.51 -1.54
N LYS A 394 -1.72 39.62 -2.86
CA LYS A 394 -1.16 40.70 -3.68
C LYS A 394 -1.67 42.08 -3.25
N LEU A 395 -2.89 42.16 -2.75
CA LEU A 395 -3.54 43.41 -2.31
C LEU A 395 -3.26 43.75 -0.85
N GLU A 396 -2.61 42.86 -0.09
CA GLU A 396 -2.29 43.10 1.32
C GLU A 396 -1.17 44.13 1.50
N SER A 397 -1.39 45.03 2.46
CA SER A 397 -0.43 46.06 2.85
C SER A 397 0.80 45.44 3.54
N SER A 398 1.94 46.14 3.52
CA SER A 398 3.17 45.69 4.19
C SER A 398 2.95 45.45 5.70
N ARG A 399 2.06 46.22 6.33
CA ARG A 399 1.66 46.07 7.73
C ARG A 399 0.91 44.77 8.00
N GLU A 400 0.00 44.36 7.10
CA GLU A 400 -0.75 43.11 7.24
C GLU A 400 0.11 41.87 6.94
N LYS A 401 1.04 41.99 5.98
CA LYS A 401 2.07 40.96 5.73
C LYS A 401 2.95 40.76 6.96
N PHE A 402 3.39 41.85 7.59
CA PHE A 402 4.18 41.80 8.82
C PHE A 402 3.38 41.32 10.03
N ALA A 403 2.12 41.71 10.17
CA ALA A 403 1.23 41.22 11.23
C ALA A 403 0.88 39.74 11.07
N SER A 404 0.79 39.24 9.83
CA SER A 404 0.63 37.81 9.56
C SER A 404 1.89 37.04 9.97
N LEU A 405 3.10 37.53 9.63
CA LEU A 405 4.37 36.93 10.03
C LEU A 405 4.60 36.93 11.56
N LEU A 406 4.27 38.04 12.23
CA LEU A 406 4.35 38.13 13.70
C LEU A 406 3.37 37.18 14.39
N ARG A 407 2.20 36.94 13.79
CA ARG A 407 1.17 36.05 14.36
C ARG A 407 1.45 34.58 14.08
N GLU A 408 2.05 34.27 12.93
CA GLU A 408 2.55 32.93 12.60
C GLU A 408 3.73 32.54 13.49
N ALA A 409 4.56 33.53 13.89
CA ALA A 409 5.56 33.36 14.94
C ALA A 409 4.98 33.25 16.36
N ALA A 410 3.78 33.81 16.61
CA ALA A 410 3.09 33.76 17.90
C ALA A 410 2.21 32.51 18.11
N CYS A 411 2.22 31.56 17.17
CA CYS A 411 1.60 30.25 17.38
C CYS A 411 2.63 29.17 17.75
N PRO A 412 3.08 29.13 19.01
CA PRO A 412 3.35 27.87 19.70
C PRO A 412 2.17 27.50 20.63
N MET A 413 1.54 26.35 20.37
CA MET A 413 1.11 25.35 21.37
C MET A 413 0.34 25.73 22.67
N ASP A 414 -0.26 26.91 22.80
CA ASP A 414 -0.71 27.41 24.11
C ASP A 414 -2.13 26.98 24.56
N LYS A 415 -2.57 25.75 24.26
CA LYS A 415 -3.94 25.30 24.63
C LYS A 415 -4.09 23.82 24.96
N LEU A 416 -3.09 23.22 25.59
CA LEU A 416 -3.15 21.83 26.09
C LEU A 416 -2.91 21.69 27.60
N LEU A 417 -3.16 22.75 28.39
CA LEU A 417 -3.02 22.72 29.86
C LEU A 417 -4.28 23.21 30.59
N SER A 418 -5.46 22.79 30.17
CA SER A 418 -6.71 23.11 30.89
C SER A 418 -7.69 21.94 30.88
N SER A 419 -7.26 20.79 31.38
CA SER A 419 -8.17 19.75 31.90
C SER A 419 -7.36 18.75 32.72
N GLU A 420 -7.01 19.13 33.94
CA GLU A 420 -6.83 18.14 35.01
C GLU A 420 -8.11 18.13 35.87
N ASP A 421 -8.45 16.91 36.32
CA ASP A 421 -9.46 16.52 37.31
C ASP A 421 -10.95 16.54 36.93
N ASP A 422 -11.48 15.35 36.59
CA ASP A 422 -12.34 14.63 37.56
C ASP A 422 -12.35 13.12 37.24
N GLY A 423 -12.07 12.30 38.26
CA GLY A 423 -12.04 10.85 38.18
C GLY A 423 -13.44 10.25 38.28
N GLY A 424 -13.79 9.37 37.35
CA GLY A 424 -15.06 8.65 37.36
C GLY A 424 -14.94 7.33 36.61
N GLU A 425 -14.63 6.28 37.35
CA GLU A 425 -14.63 4.87 36.97
C GLU A 425 -16.02 4.45 36.44
N SER A 426 -16.11 3.80 35.27
CA SER A 426 -17.13 2.77 34.92
C SER A 426 -17.03 2.25 33.48
N THR A 427 -16.82 0.93 33.39
CA THR A 427 -17.33 -0.04 32.39
C THR A 427 -17.05 0.14 30.89
N ALA A 428 -16.38 -0.89 30.37
CA ALA A 428 -16.13 -1.20 28.98
C ALA A 428 -17.39 -1.26 28.09
N GLU A 429 -17.13 -1.11 26.77
CA GLU A 429 -17.99 -1.35 25.61
C GLU A 429 -18.66 -0.12 24.95
N ASN A 430 -17.88 0.77 24.30
CA ASN A 430 -18.32 1.53 23.10
C ASN A 430 -17.22 2.33 22.33
N ASP A 431 -16.00 1.80 22.20
CA ASP A 431 -14.82 2.63 21.86
C ASP A 431 -14.59 3.06 20.40
N LYS A 432 -15.31 2.56 19.39
CA LYS A 432 -14.99 2.95 17.98
C LYS A 432 -15.57 4.30 17.54
N ASN A 433 -16.58 4.81 18.24
CA ASN A 433 -17.18 6.13 17.95
C ASN A 433 -16.57 7.27 18.76
N SER A 434 -15.87 6.96 19.87
CA SER A 434 -15.21 7.94 20.72
C SER A 434 -13.97 8.53 20.04
N ASP A 435 -13.13 7.68 19.45
CA ASP A 435 -11.90 8.10 18.76
C ASP A 435 -12.17 8.95 17.51
N GLN A 436 -13.23 8.64 16.76
CA GLN A 436 -13.65 9.48 15.63
C GLN A 436 -14.17 10.84 16.10
N ARG A 437 -14.90 10.91 17.21
CA ARG A 437 -15.38 12.18 17.78
C ARG A 437 -14.24 13.00 18.38
N ALA A 438 -13.29 12.38 19.06
CA ALA A 438 -12.10 13.04 19.60
C ALA A 438 -11.20 13.61 18.48
N LEU A 439 -11.03 12.86 17.37
CA LEU A 439 -10.30 13.34 16.20
C LEU A 439 -11.05 14.49 15.49
N ILE A 440 -12.37 14.40 15.37
CA ILE A 440 -13.20 15.47 14.78
C ILE A 440 -13.18 16.73 15.65
N VAL A 441 -13.22 16.60 16.98
CA VAL A 441 -13.14 17.71 17.93
C VAL A 441 -11.74 18.34 17.94
N GLY A 442 -10.67 17.54 17.91
CA GLY A 442 -9.29 18.03 17.79
C GLY A 442 -9.00 18.72 16.44
N CYS A 443 -9.63 18.25 15.36
CA CYS A 443 -9.57 18.91 14.05
C CYS A 443 -10.47 20.16 13.98
N MET A 444 -11.62 20.17 14.65
CA MET A 444 -12.48 21.35 14.76
C MET A 444 -11.84 22.46 15.60
N GLY A 445 -11.09 22.11 16.66
CA GLY A 445 -10.32 23.09 17.45
C GLY A 445 -9.27 23.82 16.60
N ARG A 446 -8.51 23.07 15.79
CA ARG A 446 -7.58 23.65 14.80
C ARG A 446 -8.27 24.48 13.72
N LEU A 447 -9.46 24.07 13.28
CA LEU A 447 -10.25 24.84 12.30
C LEU A 447 -10.84 26.12 12.91
N GLY A 448 -11.21 26.11 14.19
CA GLY A 448 -11.72 27.25 14.94
C GLY A 448 -10.66 28.34 15.14
N ASP A 449 -9.45 27.94 15.55
CA ASP A 449 -8.35 28.89 15.77
C ASP A 449 -7.80 29.44 14.43
N THR A 450 -7.75 28.63 13.37
CA THR A 450 -7.34 29.07 12.03
C THR A 450 -8.38 29.98 11.35
N THR A 451 -9.67 29.71 11.53
CA THR A 451 -10.73 30.62 11.04
C THR A 451 -10.79 31.92 11.83
N HIS A 452 -10.50 31.90 13.14
CA HIS A 452 -10.44 33.12 13.94
C HIS A 452 -9.33 34.07 13.46
N ASN A 453 -8.19 33.53 13.03
CA ASN A 453 -7.12 34.33 12.41
C ASN A 453 -7.53 34.95 11.07
N PHE A 454 -8.27 34.21 10.23
CA PHE A 454 -8.86 34.77 9.00
C PHE A 454 -9.80 35.94 9.30
N TRP A 455 -10.72 35.77 10.27
CA TRP A 455 -11.67 36.82 10.65
C TRP A 455 -10.99 38.04 11.27
N ASN A 456 -9.93 37.85 12.07
CA ASN A 456 -9.14 38.95 12.61
C ASN A 456 -8.45 39.75 11.50
N LYS A 457 -7.90 39.06 10.49
CA LYS A 457 -7.31 39.71 9.30
C LYS A 457 -8.35 40.48 8.50
N TYR A 458 -9.52 39.87 8.26
CA TYR A 458 -10.64 40.52 7.59
C TYR A 458 -11.13 41.77 8.34
N ASN A 459 -11.25 41.69 9.67
CA ASN A 459 -11.68 42.81 10.50
C ASN A 459 -10.67 43.96 10.51
N MET A 460 -9.36 43.67 10.51
CA MET A 460 -8.32 44.70 10.38
C MET A 460 -8.40 45.42 9.03
N ALA A 461 -8.47 44.68 7.92
CA ALA A 461 -8.65 45.26 6.59
C ALA A 461 -9.93 46.11 6.52
N LYS A 462 -11.03 45.65 7.14
CA LYS A 462 -12.29 46.40 7.18
C LYS A 462 -12.18 47.70 7.98
N LEU A 463 -11.46 47.69 9.11
CA LEU A 463 -11.20 48.91 9.88
C LEU A 463 -10.34 49.91 9.09
N ASP A 464 -9.31 49.44 8.38
CA ASP A 464 -8.48 50.30 7.54
C ASP A 464 -9.30 50.93 6.41
N ILE A 465 -10.21 50.18 5.78
CA ILE A 465 -11.17 50.72 4.80
C ILE A 465 -12.02 51.84 5.43
N LEU A 466 -12.56 51.64 6.63
CA LEU A 466 -13.39 52.65 7.31
C LEU A 466 -12.59 53.92 7.66
N ILE A 467 -11.31 53.77 8.04
CA ILE A 467 -10.42 54.90 8.31
C ILE A 467 -10.15 55.68 7.02
N LEU A 468 -9.81 54.98 5.92
CA LEU A 468 -9.60 55.59 4.61
C LEU A 468 -10.86 56.33 4.13
N GLU A 469 -12.04 55.72 4.26
CA GLU A 469 -13.32 56.37 3.93
C GLU A 469 -13.56 57.64 4.75
N ARG A 470 -13.17 57.67 6.02
CA ARG A 470 -13.27 58.86 6.87
C ARG A 470 -12.32 59.96 6.40
N ASP A 471 -11.09 59.59 6.04
CA ASP A 471 -10.08 60.55 5.62
C ASP A 471 -10.37 61.10 4.22
N VAL A 472 -10.87 60.28 3.29
CA VAL A 472 -11.40 60.73 2.01
C VAL A 472 -12.55 61.73 2.21
N ARG A 473 -13.51 61.44 3.10
CA ARG A 473 -14.59 62.39 3.44
C ARG A 473 -14.05 63.71 3.98
N ARG A 474 -13.07 63.65 4.88
CA ARG A 474 -12.42 64.85 5.44
C ARG A 474 -11.69 65.66 4.37
N LEU A 475 -10.98 64.99 3.47
CA LEU A 475 -10.28 65.62 2.34
C LEU A 475 -11.26 66.26 1.37
N LYS A 476 -12.39 65.62 1.07
CA LYS A 476 -13.47 66.21 0.26
C LYS A 476 -14.04 67.47 0.90
N ILE A 477 -14.35 67.44 2.20
CA ILE A 477 -14.81 68.63 2.93
C ILE A 477 -13.76 69.74 2.85
N ARG A 478 -12.49 69.42 3.07
CA ARG A 478 -11.40 70.41 2.97
C ARG A 478 -11.22 70.93 1.55
N GLU A 479 -11.39 70.09 0.54
CA GLU A 479 -11.36 70.48 -0.87
C GLU A 479 -12.51 71.44 -1.17
N GLU A 480 -13.73 71.14 -0.72
CA GLU A 480 -14.89 72.03 -0.80
C GLU A 480 -14.63 73.36 -0.07
N GLU A 481 -14.07 73.34 1.14
CA GLU A 481 -13.65 74.53 1.88
C GLU A 481 -12.57 75.35 1.17
N LEU A 482 -11.63 74.69 0.49
CA LEU A 482 -10.59 75.36 -0.29
C LEU A 482 -11.15 75.93 -1.59
N ARG A 483 -12.05 75.20 -2.26
CA ARG A 483 -12.78 75.68 -3.44
C ARG A 483 -13.66 76.88 -3.08
N THR A 484 -14.34 76.87 -1.93
CA THR A 484 -15.12 78.03 -1.47
C THR A 484 -14.22 79.21 -1.12
N LYS A 485 -13.10 79.00 -0.41
CA LYS A 485 -12.10 80.07 -0.16
C LYS A 485 -11.50 80.61 -1.45
N LEU A 486 -11.18 79.76 -2.41
CA LEU A 486 -10.66 80.17 -3.72
C LEU A 486 -11.70 80.96 -4.51
N ASN A 487 -12.96 80.53 -4.50
CA ASN A 487 -14.07 81.31 -5.06
C ASN A 487 -14.19 82.66 -4.36
N MET A 488 -14.16 82.71 -3.02
CA MET A 488 -14.16 83.99 -2.28
C MET A 488 -12.98 84.91 -2.65
N TYR A 489 -11.77 84.36 -2.85
CA TYR A 489 -10.62 85.15 -3.33
C TYR A 489 -10.82 85.63 -4.77
N ARG A 490 -11.34 84.78 -5.66
CA ARG A 490 -11.66 85.13 -7.04
C ARG A 490 -12.71 86.26 -7.08
N ASP A 491 -13.75 86.14 -6.29
CA ASP A 491 -14.83 87.13 -6.15
C ASP A 491 -14.34 88.44 -5.49
N GLY A 492 -13.32 88.38 -4.63
CA GLY A 492 -12.66 89.56 -4.07
C GLY A 492 -11.75 90.31 -5.05
N ILE A 493 -11.23 89.64 -6.08
CA ILE A 493 -10.31 90.22 -7.09
C ILE A 493 -11.05 90.61 -8.38
N THR A 494 -12.15 89.92 -8.70
CA THR A 494 -12.95 90.15 -9.91
C THR A 494 -14.30 90.76 -9.55
N VAL A 495 -14.69 91.85 -10.22
CA VAL A 495 -16.01 92.46 -10.02
C VAL A 495 -17.03 91.67 -10.83
N ASN A 496 -17.77 90.79 -10.16
CA ASN A 496 -18.80 89.93 -10.77
C ASN A 496 -20.19 90.24 -10.15
N ASP A 497 -21.28 89.98 -10.87
CA ASP A 497 -22.65 90.39 -10.47
C ASP A 497 -23.12 89.78 -9.13
N ASP A 498 -22.61 88.59 -8.78
CA ASP A 498 -22.94 87.92 -7.52
C ASP A 498 -22.25 88.59 -6.31
N VAL A 499 -21.06 89.19 -6.50
CA VAL A 499 -20.29 89.90 -5.46
C VAL A 499 -20.89 91.28 -5.15
N MET A 500 -21.71 91.82 -6.05
CA MET A 500 -22.42 93.09 -5.87
C MET A 500 -23.75 92.91 -5.11
N LYS A 501 -24.30 91.68 -5.08
CA LYS A 501 -25.52 91.32 -4.34
C LYS A 501 -25.24 90.94 -2.88
N ASP A 502 -24.09 90.31 -2.63
CA ASP A 502 -23.66 89.90 -1.30
C ASP A 502 -22.93 91.03 -0.53
N ARG A 503 -22.81 90.89 0.81
CA ARG A 503 -22.13 91.88 1.66
C ARG A 503 -20.64 91.96 1.30
N ASN A 504 -20.24 93.05 0.67
CA ASN A 504 -18.90 93.24 0.11
C ASN A 504 -18.21 94.49 0.67
N PRO A 505 -16.89 94.47 0.97
CA PRO A 505 -16.14 95.68 1.32
C PRO A 505 -16.12 96.79 0.26
N LEU A 506 -16.49 96.50 -1.01
CA LEU A 506 -16.55 97.50 -2.08
C LEU A 506 -17.72 98.51 -1.94
N PHE A 507 -18.76 98.19 -1.15
CA PHE A 507 -19.87 99.09 -0.84
C PHE A 507 -19.95 99.41 0.65
N VAL A 508 -19.66 100.67 1.01
CA VAL A 508 -19.85 101.18 2.38
C VAL A 508 -21.16 101.94 2.45
N ILE A 509 -22.16 101.35 3.11
CA ILE A 509 -23.46 101.99 3.36
C ILE A 509 -23.48 102.43 4.83
N ASN A 510 -23.70 103.73 5.09
CA ASN A 510 -23.77 104.32 6.45
C ASN A 510 -22.51 104.13 7.33
N GLY A 511 -21.31 104.41 6.80
CA GLY A 511 -20.09 104.57 7.60
C GLY A 511 -19.58 103.30 8.30
N LYS A 512 -20.16 102.13 8.03
CA LYS A 512 -19.73 100.83 8.56
C LYS A 512 -19.26 99.97 7.40
N MET A 513 -17.97 99.63 7.38
CA MET A 513 -17.41 98.66 6.46
C MET A 513 -18.08 97.30 6.72
N ASN A 514 -18.73 96.74 5.71
CA ASN A 514 -19.50 95.49 5.84
C ASN A 514 -18.58 94.26 5.66
N ALA A 515 -17.42 94.25 6.31
CA ALA A 515 -16.45 93.16 6.25
C ALA A 515 -16.57 92.23 7.48
N MET A 516 -16.55 90.91 7.26
CA MET A 516 -16.39 89.96 8.35
C MET A 516 -14.95 90.02 8.89
N LEU A 517 -14.74 90.69 10.02
CA LEU A 517 -13.53 90.49 10.84
C LEU A 517 -13.69 89.19 11.65
N PRO A 518 -12.68 88.29 11.67
CA PRO A 518 -12.77 87.05 12.43
C PRO A 518 -12.83 87.36 13.93
N LYS A 519 -13.94 87.00 14.59
CA LYS A 519 -14.06 87.05 16.05
C LYS A 519 -13.05 86.08 16.67
N LYS A 520 -12.12 86.58 17.50
CA LYS A 520 -11.23 85.75 18.33
C LYS A 520 -12.09 84.77 19.15
N LYS A 521 -11.90 83.46 18.94
CA LYS A 521 -12.47 82.42 19.80
C LYS A 521 -11.80 82.53 21.17
N THR A 522 -12.55 82.93 22.20
CA THR A 522 -12.16 82.70 23.59
C THR A 522 -12.23 81.20 23.87
N GLU A 523 -11.09 80.53 23.97
CA GLU A 523 -10.99 79.16 24.47
C GLU A 523 -11.45 79.13 25.94
N LYS A 524 -12.66 78.60 26.18
CA LYS A 524 -13.04 78.12 27.51
C LYS A 524 -12.45 76.73 27.67
N SER A 525 -11.35 76.66 28.41
CA SER A 525 -10.79 75.43 28.97
C SER A 525 -11.88 74.69 29.75
N ARG A 526 -12.42 73.59 29.20
CA ARG A 526 -13.20 72.61 29.96
C ARG A 526 -12.27 71.45 30.31
N ARG A 527 -11.73 71.50 31.52
CA ARG A 527 -11.24 70.32 32.23
C ARG A 527 -12.44 69.39 32.45
N LEU A 528 -12.42 68.22 31.83
CA LEU A 528 -13.28 67.09 32.18
C LEU A 528 -12.52 66.23 33.21
N LYS A 529 -13.19 65.92 34.31
CA LYS A 529 -12.88 64.80 35.19
C LYS A 529 -13.23 63.49 34.48
#